data_AF-A0A2S8GRV5-F1
#
_entry.id   AF-A0A2S8GRV5-F1
#
_cell.length_a   1.000
_cell.length_b   1.000
_cell.length_c   1.000
_cell.angle_alpha   90.00
_cell.angle_beta   90.00
_cell.angle_gamma   90.00
#
_symmetry.space_group_name_H-M   'P 1'
#
loop_
_entity.id
_entity.type
_entity.pdbx_description
1 polymer ?
#
loop_
_entity_poly.entity_id
_entity_poly.type
_entity_poly.pdbx_seq_one_letter_code
_entity_poly.pdbx_strand_id
1 'polypeptide(L)' 'METAFYGPTIMPLLMVSGGIAWNAACVFCAANMSGERNSMSSKAIWLRTAGWIGYAAAMAGGAFLFVMTTL' A
#
# COMPACT_ATOMS: atom_id res chain seq x y z
N MET A 1 14.05 -0.09 -29.32
CA MET A 1 13.54 -1.33 -28.70
C MET A 1 13.78 -1.30 -27.18
N GLU A 2 13.46 -0.20 -26.50
CA GLU A 2 13.85 0.03 -25.10
C GLU A 2 12.67 -0.07 -24.11
N THR A 3 11.43 -0.12 -24.60
CA THR A 3 10.23 -0.15 -23.76
C THR A 3 9.93 -1.51 -23.14
N ALA A 4 10.54 -2.59 -23.63
CA ALA A 4 10.29 -3.95 -23.15
C ALA A 4 11.09 -4.33 -21.89
N PHE A 5 12.21 -3.64 -21.62
CA PHE A 5 13.11 -3.99 -20.51
C PHE A 5 12.66 -3.42 -19.15
N TYR A 6 11.88 -2.35 -19.17
CA TYR A 6 11.42 -1.66 -17.96
C TYR A 6 10.06 -2.14 -17.43
N GLY A 7 9.22 -2.72 -18.29
CA GLY A 7 7.92 -3.30 -17.90
C GLY A 7 8.00 -4.27 -16.70
N PRO A 8 8.93 -5.25 -16.67
CA PRO A 8 8.98 -6.25 -15.61
C PRO A 8 9.47 -5.72 -14.25
N THR A 9 10.31 -4.67 -14.23
CA THR A 9 10.86 -4.11 -12.98
C THR A 9 10.06 -2.91 -12.46
N ILE A 10 9.42 -2.14 -13.34
CA ILE A 10 8.59 -1.00 -12.94
C ILE A 10 7.29 -1.45 -12.27
N MET A 11 6.64 -2.51 -12.75
CA MET A 11 5.35 -2.94 -12.20
C MET A 11 5.42 -3.35 -10.71
N PRO A 12 6.41 -4.15 -10.26
CA PRO A 12 6.64 -4.40 -8.83
C PRO A 12 6.86 -3.12 -8.02
N LEU A 13 7.65 -2.17 -8.54
CA LEU A 13 7.95 -0.91 -7.86
C LEU A 13 6.72 -0.03 -7.71
N LEU A 14 5.88 0.06 -8.75
CA LEU A 14 4.61 0.79 -8.70
C LEU A 14 3.63 0.17 -7.71
N MET A 15 3.59 -1.17 -7.63
CA MET A 15 2.73 -1.87 -6.69
C MET A 15 3.17 -1.61 -5.23
N VAL A 16 4.46 -1.73 -4.94
CA VAL A 16 5.02 -1.47 -3.59
C VAL A 16 4.84 0.00 -3.20
N SER A 17 5.18 0.95 -4.10
CA SER A 17 5.00 2.38 -3.83
C SER A 17 3.53 2.78 -3.66
N GLY A 18 2.63 2.19 -4.43
CA GLY A 18 1.18 2.33 -4.24
C GLY A 18 0.71 1.83 -2.87
N GLY A 19 1.24 0.69 -2.41
CA GLY A 19 0.96 0.16 -1.07
C GLY A 19 1.43 1.08 0.06
N ILE A 20 2.61 1.69 -0.09
CA ILE A 20 3.14 2.67 0.88
C ILE A 20 2.24 3.91 0.93
N ALA A 21 1.88 4.45 -0.24
CA ALA A 21 0.99 5.61 -0.34
C ALA A 21 -0.40 5.33 0.27
N TRP A 22 -0.95 4.15 0.01
CA TRP A 22 -2.20 3.70 0.61
C TRP A 22 -2.13 3.66 2.14
N ASN A 23 -1.08 3.03 2.69
CA ASN A 23 -0.90 2.96 4.14
C ASN A 23 -0.82 4.36 4.76
N ALA A 24 0.00 5.24 4.17
CA ALA A 24 0.16 6.61 4.63
C ALA A 24 -1.19 7.34 4.64
N ALA A 25 -1.96 7.27 3.56
CA ALA A 25 -3.28 7.89 3.47
C ALA A 25 -4.24 7.36 4.56
N CYS A 26 -4.27 6.06 4.80
CA CYS A 26 -5.07 5.47 5.88
C CYS A 26 -4.65 5.95 7.27
N VAL A 27 -3.34 6.10 7.52
CA VAL A 27 -2.82 6.59 8.80
C VAL A 27 -3.15 8.08 8.99
N PHE A 28 -3.00 8.91 7.95
CA PHE A 28 -3.38 10.32 7.99
C PHE A 28 -4.87 10.52 8.24
N CYS A 29 -5.72 9.79 7.52
CA CYS A 29 -7.17 9.85 7.71
C CYS A 29 -7.58 9.37 9.12
N ALA A 30 -6.97 8.29 9.63
CA ALA A 30 -7.20 7.83 10.99
C ALA A 30 -6.75 8.84 12.06
N ALA A 31 -5.64 9.56 11.83
CA ALA A 31 -5.15 10.59 12.72
C ALA A 31 -6.11 11.79 12.79
N ASN A 32 -6.62 12.26 11.65
CA ASN A 32 -7.61 13.34 11.61
C ASN A 32 -8.91 12.95 12.34
N MET A 33 -9.37 11.70 12.16
CA MET A 33 -10.55 11.17 12.87
C MET A 33 -10.34 11.05 14.39
N SER A 34 -9.10 10.84 14.85
CA SER A 34 -8.81 10.77 16.29
C SER A 34 -8.88 12.13 16.99
N GLY A 35 -8.74 13.24 16.23
CA GLY A 35 -8.97 14.60 16.74
C GLY A 35 -10.46 14.96 16.85
N GLU A 36 -11.31 14.36 16.01
CA GLU A 36 -12.76 14.59 15.98
C GLU A 36 -13.51 13.65 16.92
N ARG A 37 -13.36 13.88 18.23
CA ARG A 37 -14.15 13.27 19.33
C ARG A 37 -14.04 11.73 19.48
N ASN A 38 -14.03 11.30 20.74
CA ASN A 38 -13.95 9.90 21.21
C ASN A 38 -14.96 8.89 20.61
N SER A 39 -15.92 9.31 19.77
CA SER A 39 -16.90 8.45 19.10
C SER A 39 -16.40 7.81 17.79
N MET A 40 -15.26 8.24 17.24
CA MET A 40 -14.70 7.72 15.97
C MET A 40 -13.55 6.70 16.15
N SER A 41 -13.18 6.34 17.39
CA SER A 41 -11.96 5.52 17.63
C SER A 41 -11.99 4.14 16.94
N SER A 42 -13.15 3.47 16.91
CA SER A 42 -13.30 2.20 16.18
C SER A 42 -13.05 2.39 14.68
N LYS A 43 -13.55 3.46 14.07
CA LYS A 43 -13.34 3.73 12.64
C LYS A 43 -11.88 4.02 12.32
N ALA A 44 -11.19 4.76 13.20
CA ALA A 44 -9.76 5.03 13.06
C ALA A 44 -8.92 3.74 13.16
N ILE A 45 -9.28 2.82 14.06
CA ILE A 45 -8.63 1.49 14.17
C ILE A 45 -8.87 0.67 12.89
N TRP A 46 -10.11 0.61 12.41
CA TRP A 46 -10.44 -0.07 11.14
C TRP A 46 -9.64 0.49 9.96
N LEU A 47 -9.51 1.81 9.85
CA LEU A 47 -8.72 2.45 8.79
C LEU A 47 -7.24 2.07 8.89
N ARG A 48 -6.64 2.09 10.09
CA ARG A 48 -5.24 1.68 10.29
C ARG A 48 -5.03 0.22 9.88
N THR A 49 -5.94 -0.67 10.28
CA THR A 49 -5.89 -2.09 9.91
C THR A 49 -6.01 -2.26 8.39
N ALA A 50 -6.94 -1.56 7.73
CA ALA A 50 -7.09 -1.59 6.28
C ALA A 50 -5.83 -1.07 5.55
N GLY A 51 -5.18 -0.04 6.10
CA GLY A 51 -3.90 0.47 5.59
C GLY A 51 -2.78 -0.57 5.64
N TRP A 52 -2.64 -1.28 6.76
CA TRP A 52 -1.63 -2.34 6.92
C TRP A 52 -1.92 -3.56 6.04
N ILE A 53 -3.18 -3.96 5.90
CA ILE A 53 -3.57 -5.08 5.02
C ILE A 53 -3.26 -4.73 3.56
N GLY A 54 -3.65 -3.55 3.09
CA GLY A 54 -3.38 -3.11 1.72
C GLY A 54 -1.88 -3.03 1.42
N TYR A 55 -1.10 -2.52 2.37
CA TYR A 55 0.36 -2.48 2.26
C TYR A 55 0.99 -3.88 2.18
N ALA A 56 0.58 -4.80 3.04
CA ALA A 56 1.09 -6.17 3.03
C ALA A 56 0.75 -6.88 1.72
N ALA A 57 -0.48 -6.71 1.20
CA ALA A 57 -0.90 -7.27 -0.08
C ALA A 57 -0.10 -6.69 -1.26
N ALA A 58 0.17 -5.39 -1.24
CA ALA A 58 0.98 -4.72 -2.24
C ALA A 58 2.45 -5.20 -2.22
N MET A 59 3.04 -5.40 -1.04
CA MET A 59 4.39 -5.97 -0.92
C MET A 59 4.44 -7.43 -1.37
N ALA A 60 3.48 -8.25 -0.97
CA ALA A 60 3.42 -9.65 -1.39
C ALA A 60 3.24 -9.77 -2.91
N GLY A 61 2.35 -8.99 -3.50
CA GLY A 61 2.14 -8.97 -4.95
C GLY A 61 3.32 -8.39 -5.72
N GLY A 62 3.97 -7.33 -5.21
CA GLY A 62 5.19 -6.79 -5.79
C GLY A 62 6.34 -7.80 -5.77
N ALA A 63 6.55 -8.48 -4.64
CA ALA A 63 7.55 -9.54 -4.52
C ALA A 63 7.25 -10.72 -5.46
N PHE A 64 5.99 -11.15 -5.56
CA PHE A 64 5.58 -12.19 -6.49
C PHE A 64 5.87 -11.81 -7.95
N LEU A 65 5.47 -10.60 -8.37
CA LEU A 65 5.73 -10.11 -9.73
C LEU A 65 7.22 -9.98 -10.01
N PHE A 66 8.02 -9.55 -9.03
CA PHE A 66 9.46 -9.47 -9.15
C PHE A 66 10.08 -10.86 -9.38
N VAL A 67 9.69 -11.85 -8.58
CA VAL A 67 10.17 -13.24 -8.73
C VAL A 67 9.77 -13.83 -10.09
N MET A 68 8.52 -13.64 -10.51
CA MET A 68 8.02 -14.19 -11.78
C MET A 68 8.61 -13.53 -13.04
N THR A 69 9.21 -12.34 -12.91
CA THR A 69 9.77 -11.59 -14.04
C THR A 69 11.30 -11.63 -14.09
N THR A 70 11.96 -12.10 -13.03
CA THR A 70 13.43 -12.15 -12.92
C THR A 70 14.01 -13.56 -12.88
N LEU A 71 13.18 -14.60 -12.69
CA LEU A 71 13.51 -16.02 -12.88
C LEU A 71 13.14 -16.48 -14.29
#